data_AF-A0A382Z6J6-F1
#
_entry.id   AF-A0A382Z6J6-F1
#
_cell.length_a   1.000
_cell.length_b   1.000
_cell.length_c   1.000
_cell.angle_alpha   90.00
_cell.angle_beta   90.00
_cell.angle_gamma   90.00
#
_symmetry.space_group_name_H-M   'P 1'
#
loop_
_entity.id
_entity.type
_entity.pdbx_description
1 polymer ?
#
loop_
_entity_poly.entity_id
_entity_poly.type
_entity_poly.pdbx_seq_one_letter_code
_entity_poly.pdbx_strand_id
1 'polypeptide(L)'
;VNDLTKNILVFVVIIVVLLSVVQGLSGVRGQGPRSTDYSEFLTNVRAGKVLRVEFDGERISYGSSPPLQYYTISPETDNNTLIGILEDNGVTFTAQETESQSLLGQLLISSFPILLLIGVWIYFMRQMQGGGGGRGAMSFGKSKARL
;
A
#
# COMPACT_ATOMS: atom_id res chain seq x y z
N VAL A 1 -26.03 -15.26 26.50
CA VAL A 1 -24.76 -14.55 26.21
C VAL A 1 -25.00 -13.06 26.36
N ASN A 2 -24.26 -12.42 27.26
CA ASN A 2 -24.50 -11.04 27.69
C ASN A 2 -24.39 -10.08 26.49
N ASP A 3 -25.24 -9.06 26.39
CA ASP A 3 -25.15 -8.03 25.34
C ASP A 3 -23.76 -7.36 25.31
N LEU A 4 -23.12 -7.28 26.49
CA LEU A 4 -21.72 -6.88 26.65
C LEU A 4 -20.76 -7.78 25.86
N THR A 5 -20.90 -9.10 25.96
CA THR A 5 -20.03 -10.08 25.28
C THR A 5 -20.21 -10.01 23.76
N LYS A 6 -21.44 -9.75 23.29
CA LYS A 6 -21.76 -9.60 21.86
C LYS A 6 -21.14 -8.33 21.28
N ASN A 7 -21.21 -7.20 22.00
CA ASN A 7 -20.60 -5.94 21.57
C ASN A 7 -19.07 -5.99 21.60
N ILE A 8 -18.47 -6.61 22.63
CA ILE A 8 -17.02 -6.81 22.71
C ILE A 8 -16.54 -7.68 21.53
N LEU A 9 -17.25 -8.75 21.20
CA LEU A 9 -16.87 -9.64 20.11
C LEU A 9 -16.91 -8.94 18.74
N VAL A 10 -17.91 -8.09 18.49
CA VAL A 10 -17.98 -7.24 17.29
C VAL A 10 -16.80 -6.26 17.24
N PHE A 11 -16.47 -5.61 18.36
CA PHE A 11 -15.35 -4.69 18.44
C PHE A 11 -14.00 -5.38 18.17
N VAL A 12 -13.80 -6.58 18.71
CA VAL A 12 -12.58 -7.37 18.48
C VAL A 12 -12.44 -7.74 16.99
N VAL A 13 -13.53 -8.17 16.35
CA VAL A 13 -13.52 -8.48 14.91
C VAL A 13 -13.15 -7.24 14.09
N ILE A 14 -13.72 -6.07 14.41
CA ILE A 14 -13.39 -4.81 13.73
C ILE A 14 -11.90 -4.48 13.89
N ILE A 15 -11.35 -4.59 15.11
CA ILE A 15 -9.93 -4.30 15.37
C ILE A 15 -9.03 -5.26 14.58
N VAL A 16 -9.33 -6.56 14.60
CA VAL A 16 -8.55 -7.57 13.87
C VAL A 16 -8.56 -7.30 12.36
N VAL A 17 -9.73 -6.93 11.82
CA VAL A 17 -9.89 -6.60 10.41
C VAL A 17 -9.15 -5.30 10.05
N LEU A 18 -9.25 -4.26 10.88
CA LEU A 18 -8.52 -3.01 10.68
C LEU A 18 -7.00 -3.24 10.73
N LEU A 19 -6.51 -4.03 11.70
CA LEU A 19 -5.10 -4.39 11.79
C LEU A 19 -4.64 -5.20 10.57
N SER A 20 -5.46 -6.13 10.08
CA SER A 20 -5.15 -6.93 8.88
C SER A 20 -5.07 -6.06 7.62
N VAL A 21 -5.95 -5.06 7.50
CA VAL A 21 -5.91 -4.08 6.42
C VAL A 21 -4.65 -3.21 6.52
N VAL A 22 -4.33 -2.67 7.70
CA VAL A 22 -3.14 -1.84 7.90
C VAL A 22 -1.86 -2.63 7.62
N GLN A 23 -1.78 -3.89 8.06
CA GLN A 23 -0.65 -4.77 7.78
C GLN A 23 -0.58 -5.15 6.30
N GLY A 24 -1.72 -5.42 5.64
CA GLY A 24 -1.79 -5.69 4.20
C GLY A 24 -1.35 -4.50 3.35
N LEU A 25 -1.73 -3.29 3.73
CA LEU A 25 -1.28 -2.04 3.09
C LEU A 25 0.21 -1.76 3.35
N SER A 26 0.73 -2.18 4.51
CA SER A 26 2.15 -2.03 4.85
C SER A 26 3.03 -3.03 4.09
N GLY A 27 2.52 -4.23 3.81
CA GLY A 27 3.20 -5.25 3.01
C GLY A 27 3.33 -4.88 1.51
N VAL A 28 2.49 -3.96 1.01
CA VAL A 28 2.60 -3.40 -0.36
C VAL A 28 3.72 -2.36 -0.45
N ARG A 29 4.09 -1.74 0.66
CA ARG A 29 5.29 -0.89 0.76
C ARG A 29 6.47 -1.79 1.08
N GLY A 30 6.83 -2.68 0.15
CA GLY A 30 8.16 -3.27 0.15
C GLY A 30 9.17 -2.14 0.36
N GLN A 31 10.17 -2.34 1.23
CA GLN A 31 11.24 -1.36 1.42
C GLN A 31 11.74 -0.98 0.02
N GLY A 32 11.36 0.22 -0.42
CA GLY A 32 11.72 0.69 -1.74
C GLY A 32 13.24 0.72 -1.84
N PRO A 33 13.78 0.71 -3.07
CA PRO A 33 15.21 0.88 -3.27
C PRO A 33 15.70 2.08 -2.44
N ARG A 34 16.84 1.93 -1.75
CA ARG A 34 17.42 2.98 -0.91
C ARG A 34 18.13 4.00 -1.79
N SER A 35 17.85 5.29 -1.57
CA SER A 35 18.54 6.36 -2.28
C SER A 35 19.99 6.43 -1.83
N THR A 36 20.90 6.55 -2.78
CA THR A 36 22.33 6.79 -2.57
C THR A 36 22.80 7.93 -3.45
N ASP A 37 23.87 8.61 -3.06
CA ASP A 37 24.47 9.64 -3.89
C ASP A 37 25.06 9.06 -5.17
N TYR A 38 25.03 9.84 -6.25
CA TYR A 38 25.58 9.42 -7.54
C TYR A 38 27.08 9.11 -7.48
N SER A 39 27.82 9.86 -6.67
CA SER A 39 29.25 9.63 -6.42
C SER A 39 29.52 8.31 -5.70
N GLU A 40 28.65 7.92 -4.76
CA GLU A 40 28.73 6.65 -4.04
C GLU A 40 28.46 5.48 -5.01
N PHE A 41 27.44 5.63 -5.87
CA PHE A 41 27.16 4.68 -6.94
C PHE A 41 28.38 4.47 -7.86
N LEU A 42 28.98 5.54 -8.39
CA LEU A 42 30.18 5.43 -9.24
C LEU A 42 31.36 4.76 -8.51
N THR A 43 31.52 5.04 -7.21
CA THR A 43 32.54 4.39 -6.38
C THR A 43 32.27 2.90 -6.26
N ASN A 44 31.01 2.49 -6.05
CA ASN A 44 30.61 1.09 -5.95
C ASN A 44 30.74 0.34 -7.28
N VAL A 45 30.48 1.00 -8.42
CA VAL A 45 30.71 0.45 -9.77
C VAL A 45 32.19 0.18 -9.99
N ARG A 46 33.07 1.18 -9.76
CA ARG A 46 34.53 1.04 -9.92
C ARG A 46 35.13 0.02 -8.94
N ALA A 47 34.50 -0.16 -7.78
CA ALA A 47 34.89 -1.17 -6.80
C ALA A 47 34.39 -2.58 -7.14
N GLY A 48 33.66 -2.78 -8.25
CA GLY A 48 33.12 -4.07 -8.67
C GLY A 48 32.00 -4.61 -7.77
N LYS A 49 31.36 -3.76 -6.96
CA LYS A 49 30.27 -4.17 -6.05
C LYS A 49 28.91 -4.23 -6.77
N VAL A 50 28.81 -3.56 -7.91
CA VAL A 50 27.61 -3.48 -8.73
C VAL A 50 27.79 -4.43 -9.92
N LEU A 51 26.82 -5.32 -10.14
CA LEU A 51 26.82 -6.26 -11.26
C LEU A 51 25.69 -5.97 -12.24
N ARG A 52 24.62 -5.32 -11.77
CA ARG A 52 23.45 -4.96 -12.55
C ARG A 52 23.01 -3.53 -12.30
N VAL A 53 22.64 -2.85 -13.38
CA VAL A 53 22.06 -1.51 -13.39
C VAL A 53 20.80 -1.49 -14.26
N GLU A 54 19.74 -0.84 -13.77
CA GLU A 54 18.50 -0.61 -14.51
C GLU A 54 18.24 0.89 -14.63
N PHE A 55 18.00 1.33 -15.86
CA PHE A 55 17.68 2.72 -16.18
C PHE A 55 16.16 2.91 -16.29
N ASP A 56 15.64 3.88 -15.54
CA ASP A 56 14.25 4.37 -15.57
C ASP A 56 14.25 5.90 -15.69
N GLY A 57 14.39 6.40 -16.93
CA GLY A 57 14.61 7.83 -17.19
C GLY A 57 15.90 8.34 -16.53
N GLU A 58 15.76 9.28 -15.60
CA GLU A 58 16.88 9.82 -14.80
C GLU A 58 17.23 8.96 -13.58
N ARG A 59 16.34 8.03 -13.19
CA ARG A 59 16.55 7.13 -12.05
C ARG A 59 17.38 5.94 -12.52
N ILE A 60 18.42 5.65 -11.75
CA ILE A 60 19.32 4.51 -11.96
C ILE A 60 19.18 3.59 -10.74
N SER A 61 18.58 2.42 -10.93
CA SER A 61 18.53 1.38 -9.91
C SER A 61 19.72 0.44 -10.08
N TYR A 62 20.34 -0.02 -8.99
CA TYR A 62 21.54 -0.85 -9.09
C TYR A 62 21.72 -1.84 -7.92
N GLY A 63 22.54 -2.87 -8.16
CA GLY A 63 22.86 -3.89 -7.18
C GLY A 63 23.65 -5.06 -7.77
N SER A 64 23.81 -6.13 -6.99
CA SER A 64 24.47 -7.35 -7.44
C SER A 64 23.49 -8.36 -8.06
N SER A 65 22.24 -8.39 -7.60
CA SER A 65 21.17 -9.27 -8.09
C SER A 65 19.79 -8.65 -7.84
N PRO A 66 18.77 -8.94 -8.67
CA PRO A 66 17.40 -8.53 -8.40
C PRO A 66 16.85 -9.12 -7.08
N PRO A 67 16.02 -8.39 -6.32
CA PRO A 67 15.59 -7.01 -6.56
C PRO A 67 16.71 -5.99 -6.28
N LEU A 68 16.83 -4.98 -7.14
CA LEU A 68 17.84 -3.92 -6.99
C LEU A 68 17.52 -3.07 -5.76
N GLN A 69 18.44 -3.06 -4.79
CA GLN A 69 18.18 -2.50 -3.45
C GLN A 69 18.53 -1.02 -3.34
N TYR A 70 19.22 -0.45 -4.33
CA TYR A 70 19.70 0.93 -4.29
C TYR A 70 19.28 1.66 -5.55
N TYR A 71 19.09 2.97 -5.43
CA TYR A 71 18.92 3.84 -6.59
C TYR A 71 19.66 5.16 -6.40
N THR A 72 20.02 5.78 -7.53
CA THR A 72 20.52 7.15 -7.60
C THR A 72 19.79 7.89 -8.71
N ILE A 73 19.95 9.21 -8.74
CA ILE A 73 19.52 10.07 -9.85
C ILE A 73 20.77 10.52 -10.58
N SER A 74 20.79 10.39 -11.90
CA SER A 74 21.92 10.86 -12.71
C SER A 74 21.87 12.39 -12.82
N PRO A 75 22.95 13.13 -12.48
CA PRO A 75 23.06 14.55 -12.78
C PRO A 75 23.55 14.80 -14.22
N GLU A 76 23.89 13.75 -14.98
CA GLU A 76 24.43 13.88 -16.32
C GLU A 76 23.32 14.22 -17.33
N THR A 77 23.65 15.07 -18.31
CA THR A 77 22.75 15.42 -19.42
C THR A 77 22.63 14.27 -20.45
N ASP A 78 23.65 13.42 -20.51
CA ASP A 78 23.72 12.25 -21.38
C ASP A 78 24.45 11.12 -20.63
N ASN A 79 24.00 9.88 -20.84
CA ASN A 79 24.49 8.68 -20.13
C ASN A 79 25.75 8.07 -20.77
N ASN A 80 26.32 8.67 -21.81
CA ASN A 80 27.46 8.10 -22.55
C ASN A 80 28.68 7.82 -21.65
N THR A 81 29.04 8.77 -20.77
CA THR A 81 30.16 8.61 -19.82
C THR A 81 29.89 7.47 -18.85
N LEU A 82 28.67 7.43 -18.29
CA LEU A 82 28.26 6.38 -17.37
C LEU A 82 28.28 5.00 -18.03
N ILE A 83 27.73 4.87 -19.24
CA ILE A 83 27.70 3.58 -19.97
C ILE A 83 29.11 3.05 -20.18
N GLY A 84 30.05 3.91 -20.58
CA GLY A 84 31.46 3.51 -20.71
C GLY A 84 32.05 2.99 -19.39
N ILE A 85 31.79 3.67 -18.27
CA ILE A 85 32.24 3.20 -16.95
C ILE A 85 31.62 1.84 -16.60
N LEU A 86 30.34 1.62 -16.94
CA LEU A 86 29.66 0.35 -16.68
C LEU A 86 30.24 -0.80 -17.53
N GLU A 87 30.49 -0.55 -18.82
CA GLU A 87 31.11 -1.52 -19.73
C GLU A 87 32.53 -1.89 -19.29
N ASP A 88 33.34 -0.88 -18.95
CA ASP A 88 34.72 -1.06 -18.47
C ASP A 88 34.79 -1.92 -17.19
N ASN A 89 33.74 -1.88 -16.38
CA ASN A 89 33.64 -2.66 -15.13
C ASN A 89 32.81 -3.94 -15.27
N GLY A 90 32.40 -4.31 -16.49
CA GLY A 90 31.64 -5.54 -16.76
C GLY A 90 30.24 -5.57 -16.14
N VAL A 91 29.64 -4.39 -15.91
CA VAL A 91 28.31 -4.27 -15.32
C VAL A 91 27.25 -4.51 -16.40
N THR A 92 26.30 -5.40 -16.11
CA THR A 92 25.15 -5.61 -17.01
C THR A 92 24.14 -4.48 -16.80
N PHE A 93 23.76 -3.79 -17.86
CA PHE A 93 22.75 -2.73 -17.78
C PHE A 93 21.57 -2.96 -18.71
N THR A 94 20.39 -2.56 -18.27
CA THR A 94 19.14 -2.65 -19.04
C THR A 94 18.31 -1.39 -18.86
N ALA A 95 17.56 -1.00 -19.90
CA ALA A 95 16.49 -0.01 -19.72
C ALA A 95 15.22 -0.76 -19.31
N GLN A 96 14.62 -0.35 -18.21
CA GLN A 96 13.36 -0.94 -17.78
C GLN A 96 12.23 -0.25 -18.54
N GLU A 97 11.40 -1.01 -19.27
CA GLU A 97 10.07 -0.53 -19.63
C GLU A 97 9.33 -0.35 -18.32
N THR A 98 8.93 0.89 -17.98
CA THR A 98 8.19 1.17 -16.75
C THR A 98 7.04 0.18 -16.64
N GLU A 99 7.17 -0.87 -15.81
CA GLU A 99 6.08 -1.79 -15.54
C GLU A 99 5.05 -0.97 -14.75
N SER A 100 4.15 -0.34 -15.50
CA SER A 100 3.04 0.39 -14.91
C SER A 100 2.31 -0.59 -14.00
N GLN A 101 2.36 -0.34 -12.69
CA GLN A 101 1.55 -1.09 -11.75
C GLN A 101 0.13 -1.03 -12.29
N SER A 102 -0.47 -2.20 -12.55
CA SER A 102 -1.79 -2.28 -13.14
C SER A 102 -2.74 -1.45 -12.29
N LEU A 103 -3.16 -0.29 -12.81
CA LEU A 103 -3.99 0.67 -12.07
C LEU A 103 -5.28 -0.02 -11.59
N LEU A 104 -5.79 -0.97 -12.37
CA LEU A 104 -6.93 -1.81 -11.99
C LEU A 104 -6.62 -2.71 -10.80
N GLY A 105 -5.47 -3.39 -10.79
CA GLY A 105 -5.03 -4.21 -9.65
C GLY A 105 -4.85 -3.39 -8.38
N GLN A 106 -4.20 -2.22 -8.49
CA GLN A 106 -4.02 -1.29 -7.38
C GLN A 106 -5.36 -0.75 -6.86
N LEU A 107 -6.30 -0.40 -7.74
CA LEU A 107 -7.64 0.07 -7.36
C LEU A 107 -8.47 -1.04 -6.67
N LEU A 108 -8.39 -2.29 -7.14
CA LEU A 108 -9.08 -3.41 -6.50
C LEU A 108 -8.54 -3.67 -5.08
N ILE A 109 -7.23 -3.66 -4.90
CA ILE A 109 -6.59 -3.87 -3.59
C ILE A 109 -6.86 -2.69 -2.65
N SER A 110 -6.73 -1.46 -3.13
CA SER A 110 -6.93 -0.24 -2.32
C SER A 110 -8.39 0.07 -2.00
N SER A 111 -9.35 -0.47 -2.77
CA SER A 111 -10.79 -0.32 -2.48
C SER A 111 -11.32 -1.32 -1.45
N PHE A 112 -10.64 -2.45 -1.22
CA PHE A 112 -11.05 -3.46 -0.24
C PHE A 112 -11.30 -2.90 1.18
N PRO A 113 -10.44 -2.03 1.76
CA PRO A 113 -10.69 -1.37 3.04
C PRO A 113 -12.00 -0.57 3.08
N ILE A 114 -12.28 0.18 2.01
CA ILE A 114 -13.45 1.05 1.92
C ILE A 114 -14.72 0.19 1.79
N LEU A 115 -14.69 -0.83 0.96
CA LEU A 115 -15.81 -1.77 0.79
C LEU A 115 -16.13 -2.51 2.09
N LEU A 116 -15.11 -2.86 2.87
CA LEU A 116 -15.29 -3.49 4.17
C LEU A 116 -15.98 -2.55 5.16
N LEU A 117 -15.54 -1.29 5.24
CA LEU A 117 -16.18 -0.27 6.08
C LEU A 117 -17.64 -0.06 5.69
N ILE A 118 -17.94 0.01 4.38
CA ILE A 118 -19.31 0.10 3.87
C ILE A 118 -20.12 -1.13 4.29
N GLY A 119 -19.55 -2.34 4.19
CA GLY A 119 -20.21 -3.59 4.60
C GLY A 119 -20.57 -3.60 6.09
N VAL A 120 -19.66 -3.17 6.96
CA VAL A 120 -19.91 -3.03 8.41
C VAL A 120 -20.94 -1.94 8.69
N TRP A 121 -20.88 -0.81 8.00
CA TRP A 121 -21.85 0.27 8.13
C TRP A 121 -23.27 -0.16 7.74
N ILE A 122 -23.42 -0.86 6.62
CA ILE A 122 -24.69 -1.45 6.17
C ILE A 122 -25.20 -2.46 7.20
N TYR A 123 -24.32 -3.29 7.76
CA TYR A 123 -24.68 -4.25 8.81
C TYR A 123 -25.27 -3.54 10.04
N PHE A 124 -24.65 -2.45 10.51
CA PHE A 124 -25.17 -1.66 11.64
C PHE A 124 -26.51 -0.98 11.33
N MET A 125 -26.68 -0.40 10.14
CA MET A 125 -27.96 0.17 9.74
C MET A 125 -29.07 -0.89 9.73
N ARG A 126 -28.76 -2.09 9.21
CA ARG A 126 -29.71 -3.21 9.20
C ARG A 126 -30.02 -3.70 10.61
N GLN A 127 -29.04 -3.68 11.52
CA GLN A 127 -29.24 -4.07 12.91
C GLN A 127 -30.06 -3.05 13.72
N MET A 128 -29.85 -1.75 13.51
CA MET A 128 -30.64 -0.69 14.14
C MET A 128 -32.09 -0.67 13.63
N GLN A 129 -32.31 -1.03 12.37
CA GLN A 129 -33.66 -1.10 11.79
C GLN A 129 -34.38 -2.43 12.12
N GLY A 130 -33.64 -3.50 12.43
CA GLY A 130 -34.19 -4.85 12.73
C GLY A 130 -34.19 -5.27 14.21
N GLY A 131 -33.51 -4.54 15.10
CA GLY A 131 -33.36 -4.89 16.52
C GLY A 131 -34.37 -4.26 17.49
N GLY A 132 -35.30 -3.44 16.99
CA GLY A 132 -36.29 -2.76 17.81
C GLY A 132 -37.60 -2.60 17.06
N GLY A 133 -38.44 -3.64 17.13
CA GLY A 133 -39.84 -3.51 16.78
C GLY A 133 -40.45 -2.28 17.45
N GLY A 134 -40.99 -1.38 16.63
CA GLY A 134 -41.99 -0.41 17.04
C GLY A 134 -41.56 0.60 18.11
N ARG A 135 -40.71 1.58 17.75
CA ARG A 135 -40.73 2.91 18.38
C ARG A 135 -39.90 3.94 17.59
N GLY A 136 -40.03 3.94 16.26
CA GLY A 136 -39.86 5.20 15.55
C GLY A 136 -40.90 6.17 16.09
N ALA A 137 -40.45 7.29 16.68
CA ALA A 137 -41.09 8.60 16.91
C ALA A 137 -42.64 8.77 16.92
N MET A 138 -43.43 7.73 17.14
CA MET A 138 -44.90 7.69 17.05
C MET A 138 -45.53 6.99 18.27
N SER A 139 -44.80 6.87 19.38
CA SER A 139 -45.37 6.44 20.68
C SER A 139 -45.97 7.59 21.49
N PHE A 140 -45.88 8.83 21.00
CA PHE A 140 -46.55 9.98 21.63
C PHE A 140 -47.90 10.21 20.97
N GLY A 141 -48.96 9.70 21.59
CA GLY A 141 -50.33 9.93 21.12
C GLY A 141 -51.39 9.07 21.80
N LYS A 142 -51.03 7.90 22.35
CA LYS A 142 -51.94 7.11 23.19
C LYS A 142 -51.96 7.63 24.62
N SER A 143 -52.37 8.88 24.84
CA SER A 143 -52.93 9.26 26.13
C SER A 143 -54.44 9.11 26.07
N LYS A 144 -54.90 8.00 26.63
CA LYS A 144 -56.26 7.81 27.11
C LYS A 144 -56.50 8.87 28.19
N ALA A 145 -57.21 9.95 27.87
CA ALA A 145 -57.96 10.70 28.86
C ALA A 145 -59.44 10.32 28.69
N ARG A 146 -59.96 9.62 29.69
CA ARG A 146 -61.39 9.37 29.92
C ARG A 146 -61.90 10.40 30.93
N LEU A 147 -63.18 10.74 30.76
CA LEU A 147 -64.06 11.64 31.54
C LEU A 147 -63.88 13.14 31.25
#